data_AF-A0A973D6Y0-F1
#
_entry.id   AF-A0A973D6Y0-F1
#
_cell.length_a   1.000
_cell.length_b   1.000
_cell.length_c   1.000
_cell.angle_alpha   90.00
_cell.angle_beta   90.00
_cell.angle_gamma   90.00
#
_symmetry.space_group_name_H-M   'P 1'
#
loop_
_entity.id
_entity.type
_entity.pdbx_description
1 polymer ?
#
loop_
_entity_poly.entity_id
_entity_poly.type
_entity_poly.pdbx_seq_one_letter_code
_entity_poly.pdbx_strand_id
1 'polypeptide(L)'
;MVPEAIKSWIDAARTASMRLNDAEDGLRERREGALGRFQSNGFPGRKDEEWRYTSLKKLIDGPCHELLPASVKIPDQVDLPFEATARVVIVNGVYQQQLSDIASLPSGIKVGSLASLRKSDPAAIVDILASSFPEQDHPFQSLSDAMFDDGILLDVCGNGSDEVTTVHLLHAFDGSGRPGSAHFTGIIRCAEGTRLRLIEEIRSEGEVLANIRWGLDLGENATVDRIRVIRPGCDAVF
;
A
#
# COMPACT_ATOMS: atom_id res chain seq x y z
N MET A 1 -3.13 -8.76 -30.21
CA MET A 1 -3.44 -7.33 -29.98
C MET A 1 -3.75 -7.18 -28.52
N VAL A 2 -2.98 -6.37 -27.78
CA VAL A 2 -3.24 -6.11 -26.35
C VAL A 2 -4.57 -5.32 -26.28
N PRO A 3 -5.53 -5.71 -25.42
CA PRO A 3 -6.76 -4.95 -25.21
C PRO A 3 -6.44 -3.48 -24.92
N GLU A 4 -7.21 -2.55 -25.51
CA GLU A 4 -7.01 -1.10 -25.36
C GLU A 4 -6.93 -0.67 -23.89
N ALA A 5 -7.73 -1.31 -23.04
CA ALA A 5 -7.75 -1.01 -21.62
C ALA A 5 -6.46 -1.44 -20.89
N ILE A 6 -5.84 -2.58 -21.27
CA ILE A 6 -4.52 -2.98 -20.76
C ILE A 6 -3.44 -1.98 -21.22
N LYS A 7 -3.58 -1.43 -22.43
CA LYS A 7 -2.69 -0.37 -22.91
C LYS A 7 -2.79 0.89 -22.04
N SER A 8 -3.99 1.32 -21.64
CA SER A 8 -4.15 2.45 -20.72
C SER A 8 -3.47 2.23 -19.38
N TRP A 9 -3.53 1.01 -18.83
CA TRP A 9 -2.81 0.65 -17.61
C TRP A 9 -1.28 0.67 -17.80
N ILE A 10 -0.78 0.15 -18.92
CA ILE A 10 0.65 0.18 -19.25
C ILE A 10 1.14 1.63 -19.39
N ASP A 11 0.38 2.48 -20.07
CA ASP A 11 0.74 3.88 -20.29
C ASP A 11 0.72 4.67 -18.97
N ALA A 12 -0.29 4.45 -18.13
CA ALA A 12 -0.33 5.03 -16.78
C ALA A 12 0.83 4.56 -15.90
N ALA A 13 1.14 3.26 -15.88
CA ALA A 13 2.26 2.70 -15.13
C ALA A 13 3.61 3.25 -15.63
N ARG A 14 3.76 3.41 -16.94
CA ARG A 14 4.94 4.03 -17.56
C ARG A 14 5.08 5.49 -17.15
N THR A 15 4.02 6.28 -17.21
CA THR A 15 4.04 7.69 -16.79
C THR A 15 4.36 7.81 -15.30
N ALA A 16 3.77 6.96 -14.44
CA ALA A 16 4.09 6.92 -13.02
C ALA A 16 5.57 6.56 -12.80
N SER A 17 6.06 5.46 -13.40
CA SER A 17 7.45 5.04 -13.26
C SER A 17 8.43 6.12 -13.74
N MET A 18 8.18 6.77 -14.89
CA MET A 18 9.02 7.88 -15.37
C MET A 18 9.03 9.07 -14.42
N ARG A 19 7.88 9.42 -13.82
CA ARG A 19 7.77 10.50 -12.82
C ARG A 19 8.50 10.17 -11.53
N LEU A 20 8.53 8.89 -11.14
CA LEU A 20 9.04 8.42 -9.84
C LEU A 20 10.51 7.99 -9.88
N ASN A 21 11.05 7.66 -11.05
CA ASN A 21 12.43 7.22 -11.23
C ASN A 21 13.40 8.40 -11.08
N ASP A 22 13.69 8.77 -9.84
CA ASP A 22 14.84 9.59 -9.48
C ASP A 22 16.10 8.71 -9.43
N ALA A 23 17.24 9.22 -9.89
CA ALA A 23 18.47 8.44 -10.03
C ALA A 23 19.07 8.00 -8.68
N GLU A 24 18.73 8.70 -7.58
CA GLU A 24 19.34 8.49 -6.27
C GLU A 24 18.49 7.65 -5.31
N ASP A 25 17.31 7.19 -5.74
CA ASP A 25 16.32 6.59 -4.84
C ASP A 25 16.38 5.06 -4.73
N GLY A 26 17.28 4.41 -5.48
CA GLY A 26 17.51 2.96 -5.43
C GLY A 26 16.37 2.10 -6.01
N LEU A 27 15.22 2.66 -6.37
CA LEU A 27 14.03 1.87 -6.77
C LEU A 27 13.78 1.86 -8.28
N ARG A 28 14.58 2.59 -9.05
CA ARG A 28 14.46 2.66 -10.51
C ARG A 28 14.41 1.28 -11.17
N GLU A 29 15.37 0.40 -10.86
CA GLU A 29 15.44 -0.94 -11.46
C GLU A 29 14.20 -1.77 -11.13
N ARG A 30 13.76 -1.74 -9.86
CA ARG A 30 12.54 -2.42 -9.41
C ARG A 30 11.31 -1.94 -10.16
N ARG A 31 11.14 -0.62 -10.33
CA ARG A 31 9.99 -0.03 -11.05
C ARG A 31 10.02 -0.36 -12.54
N GLU A 32 11.18 -0.24 -13.19
CA GLU A 32 11.34 -0.55 -14.62
C GLU A 32 11.13 -2.05 -14.90
N GLY A 33 11.71 -2.93 -14.07
CA GLY A 33 11.52 -4.37 -14.15
C GLY A 33 10.06 -4.78 -13.95
N ALA A 34 9.39 -4.19 -12.95
CA ALA A 34 7.98 -4.45 -12.69
C ALA A 34 7.06 -3.95 -13.83
N LEU A 35 7.36 -2.80 -14.42
CA LEU A 35 6.67 -2.32 -15.62
C LEU A 35 6.85 -3.29 -16.80
N GLY A 36 8.07 -3.82 -17.00
CA GLY A 36 8.34 -4.81 -18.04
C GLY A 36 7.58 -6.13 -17.85
N ARG A 37 7.52 -6.62 -16.61
CA ARG A 37 6.70 -7.81 -16.25
C ARG A 37 5.22 -7.56 -16.51
N PHE A 38 4.69 -6.42 -16.06
CA PHE A 38 3.28 -6.09 -16.27
C PHE A 38 2.94 -5.90 -17.76
N GLN A 39 3.84 -5.32 -18.56
CA GLN A 39 3.67 -5.22 -20.01
C GLN A 39 3.63 -6.58 -20.71
N SER A 40 4.41 -7.53 -20.21
CA SER A 40 4.50 -8.88 -20.79
C SER A 40 3.30 -9.74 -20.42
N ASN A 41 2.88 -9.67 -19.14
CA ASN A 41 1.89 -10.58 -18.57
C ASN A 41 0.46 -9.99 -18.59
N GLY A 42 0.32 -8.66 -18.49
CA GLY A 42 -0.97 -7.98 -18.39
C GLY A 42 -1.77 -8.39 -17.15
N PHE A 43 -3.10 -8.21 -17.20
CA PHE A 43 -3.99 -8.75 -16.18
C PHE A 43 -4.34 -10.21 -16.45
N PRO A 44 -4.58 -11.01 -15.38
CA PRO A 44 -4.97 -12.39 -15.54
C PRO A 44 -6.42 -12.47 -16.07
N GLY A 45 -6.72 -13.56 -16.76
CA GLY A 45 -8.03 -13.86 -17.31
C GLY A 45 -8.66 -15.09 -16.67
N ARG A 46 -9.87 -15.44 -17.11
CA ARG A 46 -10.57 -16.66 -16.65
C ARG A 46 -9.85 -17.98 -16.95
N LYS A 47 -8.80 -17.94 -17.78
CA LYS A 47 -7.96 -19.10 -18.10
C LYS A 47 -6.92 -19.37 -17.02
N ASP A 48 -6.58 -18.36 -16.22
CA ASP A 48 -5.72 -18.49 -15.06
C ASP A 48 -6.54 -19.06 -13.91
N GLU A 49 -6.08 -20.17 -13.32
CA GLU A 49 -6.86 -20.95 -12.36
C GLU A 49 -7.31 -20.12 -11.15
N GLU A 50 -6.40 -19.27 -10.64
CA GLU A 50 -6.65 -18.36 -9.51
C GLU A 50 -7.73 -17.31 -9.81
N TRP A 51 -8.00 -17.02 -11.09
CA TRP A 51 -8.91 -15.96 -11.54
C TRP A 51 -10.15 -16.49 -12.28
N ARG A 52 -10.33 -17.81 -12.32
CA ARG A 52 -11.45 -18.47 -13.02
C ARG A 52 -12.82 -17.93 -12.56
N TYR A 53 -12.96 -17.62 -11.28
CA TYR A 53 -14.21 -17.17 -10.65
C TYR A 53 -14.23 -15.67 -10.30
N THR A 54 -13.12 -14.96 -10.52
CA THR A 54 -12.98 -13.53 -10.17
C THR A 54 -12.89 -12.70 -11.44
N SER A 55 -13.99 -12.06 -11.83
CA SER A 55 -14.00 -11.27 -13.07
C SER A 55 -13.32 -9.92 -12.90
N LEU A 56 -12.19 -9.72 -13.58
CA LEU A 56 -11.47 -8.46 -13.63
C LEU A 56 -11.98 -7.48 -14.70
N LYS A 57 -13.11 -7.76 -15.37
CA LYS A 57 -13.57 -6.96 -16.51
C LYS A 57 -13.79 -5.48 -16.15
N LYS A 58 -14.46 -5.22 -15.01
CA LYS A 58 -14.70 -3.85 -14.53
C LYS A 58 -13.40 -3.10 -14.22
N LEU A 59 -12.40 -3.82 -13.72
CA LEU A 59 -11.09 -3.29 -13.40
C LEU A 59 -10.29 -2.96 -14.66
N ILE A 60 -10.29 -3.89 -15.62
CA ILE A 60 -9.54 -3.76 -16.87
C ILE A 60 -10.16 -2.66 -17.72
N ASP A 61 -11.47 -2.70 -17.96
CA ASP A 61 -12.18 -1.80 -18.87
C ASP A 61 -12.56 -0.44 -18.22
N GLY A 62 -12.31 -0.28 -16.92
CA GLY A 62 -12.70 0.90 -16.15
C GLY A 62 -11.76 2.10 -16.30
N PRO A 63 -12.21 3.30 -15.88
CA PRO A 63 -11.43 4.53 -16.01
C PRO A 63 -10.30 4.68 -14.98
N CYS A 64 -10.20 3.76 -14.01
CA CYS A 64 -9.33 3.89 -12.83
C CYS A 64 -7.85 3.54 -13.05
N HIS A 65 -7.28 3.73 -14.24
CA HIS A 65 -5.90 3.35 -14.54
C HIS A 65 -4.85 4.39 -14.12
N GLU A 66 -5.22 5.67 -14.04
CA GLU A 66 -4.28 6.72 -13.67
C GLU A 66 -3.97 6.73 -12.17
N LEU A 67 -2.72 6.97 -11.79
CA LEU A 67 -2.35 7.15 -10.38
C LEU A 67 -2.97 8.43 -9.80
N LEU A 68 -3.71 8.27 -8.70
CA LEU A 68 -4.33 9.39 -7.98
C LEU A 68 -3.27 10.16 -7.17
N PRO A 69 -3.37 11.50 -7.09
CA PRO A 69 -2.50 12.29 -6.25
C PRO A 69 -2.87 12.09 -4.77
N ALA A 70 -1.88 12.30 -3.91
CA ALA A 70 -2.12 12.54 -2.50
C ALA A 70 -2.57 14.01 -2.31
N SER A 71 -3.87 14.29 -2.47
CA SER A 71 -4.44 15.58 -2.04
C SER A 71 -5.85 15.41 -1.47
N VAL A 72 -6.35 16.50 -0.89
CA VAL A 72 -6.96 16.53 0.45
C VAL A 72 -8.49 16.44 0.39
N LYS A 73 -9.06 15.26 0.71
CA LYS A 73 -10.08 15.10 1.75
C LYS A 73 -10.49 13.65 2.00
N ILE A 74 -10.07 13.12 3.16
CA ILE A 74 -10.88 12.42 4.20
C ILE A 74 -10.01 12.53 5.48
N PRO A 75 -10.39 13.21 6.59
CA PRO A 75 -11.61 12.93 7.40
C PRO A 75 -12.24 14.13 8.20
N ASP A 76 -13.56 14.17 8.48
CA ASP A 76 -14.09 15.15 9.48
C ASP A 76 -14.33 14.57 10.89
N GLN A 77 -14.67 13.29 11.03
CA GLN A 77 -14.56 12.59 12.31
C GLN A 77 -14.35 11.10 12.05
N VAL A 78 -13.30 10.57 12.66
CA VAL A 78 -13.19 9.14 12.88
C VAL A 78 -13.15 9.01 14.39
N ASP A 79 -14.24 8.56 14.99
CA ASP A 79 -14.15 8.00 16.32
C ASP A 79 -13.03 6.98 16.25
N LEU A 80 -11.93 7.24 16.97
CA LEU A 80 -10.94 6.22 17.20
C LEU A 80 -11.73 5.02 17.76
N PRO A 81 -11.52 3.81 17.23
CA PRO A 81 -11.86 2.64 18.02
C PRO A 81 -11.30 2.89 19.43
N PHE A 82 -12.13 2.79 20.47
CA PHE A 82 -11.80 3.25 21.84
C PHE A 82 -10.46 2.70 22.37
N GLU A 83 -9.96 1.62 21.77
CA GLU A 83 -8.75 0.90 22.13
C GLU A 83 -7.48 1.37 21.37
N ALA A 84 -7.58 2.24 20.36
CA ALA A 84 -6.44 2.63 19.53
C ALA A 84 -5.53 3.65 20.24
N THR A 85 -4.25 3.29 20.37
CA THR A 85 -3.19 4.13 20.96
C THR A 85 -2.73 5.23 20.00
N ALA A 86 -2.79 4.97 18.70
CA ALA A 86 -2.31 5.87 17.66
C ALA A 86 -3.15 5.73 16.40
N ARG A 87 -3.14 6.79 15.58
CA ARG A 87 -3.74 6.83 14.25
C ARG A 87 -2.69 7.12 13.18
N VAL A 88 -2.63 6.26 12.18
CA VAL A 88 -1.83 6.42 10.96
C VAL A 88 -2.79 6.65 9.81
N VAL A 89 -2.60 7.73 9.06
CA VAL A 89 -3.47 8.10 7.94
C VAL A 89 -2.72 7.97 6.63
N ILE A 90 -3.32 7.24 5.70
CA ILE A 90 -2.84 7.04 4.33
C ILE A 90 -3.88 7.64 3.38
N VAL A 91 -3.46 8.54 2.50
CA VAL A 91 -4.32 9.09 1.45
C VAL A 91 -3.80 8.63 0.10
N ASN A 92 -4.62 7.91 -0.66
CA ASN A 92 -4.29 7.38 -1.99
C ASN A 92 -2.93 6.64 -2.04
N GLY A 93 -2.60 5.91 -0.99
CA GLY A 93 -1.35 5.14 -0.88
C GLY A 93 -0.16 5.88 -0.27
N VAL A 94 -0.29 7.18 0.00
CA VAL A 94 0.78 8.04 0.54
C VAL A 94 0.56 8.32 2.03
N TYR A 95 1.63 8.25 2.83
CA TYR A 95 1.56 8.50 4.27
C TYR A 95 1.36 9.99 4.57
N GLN A 96 0.33 10.31 5.37
CA GLN A 96 -0.02 11.67 5.76
C GLN A 96 0.40 11.94 7.21
N GLN A 97 1.66 12.32 7.41
CA GLN A 97 2.19 12.62 8.75
C GLN A 97 1.36 13.67 9.49
N GLN A 98 0.88 14.71 8.79
CA GLN A 98 0.10 15.80 9.39
C GLN A 98 -1.32 15.40 9.82
N LEU A 99 -1.87 14.31 9.27
CA LEU A 99 -3.20 13.79 9.64
C LEU A 99 -3.13 12.64 10.66
N SER A 100 -1.91 12.11 10.85
CA SER A 100 -1.60 11.02 11.76
C SER A 100 -1.34 11.55 13.17
N ASP A 101 -1.78 10.78 14.17
CA ASP A 101 -1.46 11.01 15.57
C ASP A 101 -0.73 9.79 16.11
N ILE A 102 0.59 9.89 16.18
CA ILE A 102 1.48 8.81 16.62
C ILE A 102 2.26 9.18 17.88
N ALA A 103 1.92 10.31 18.54
CA ALA A 103 2.66 10.82 19.68
C ALA A 103 2.57 9.90 20.91
N SER A 104 1.46 9.16 21.01
CA SER A 104 1.21 8.20 22.10
C SER A 104 1.78 6.81 21.82
N LEU A 105 2.45 6.58 20.68
CA LEU A 105 3.12 5.30 20.45
C LEU A 105 4.23 5.08 21.49
N PRO A 106 4.32 3.87 22.07
CA PRO A 106 5.47 3.51 22.90
C PRO A 106 6.79 3.67 22.15
N SER A 107 7.88 3.96 22.86
CA SER A 107 9.20 4.21 22.26
C SER A 107 9.73 3.06 21.38
N GLY A 108 9.28 1.84 21.64
CA GLY A 108 9.58 0.64 20.88
C GLY A 108 8.81 0.46 19.57
N ILE A 109 7.88 1.36 19.27
CA ILE A 109 7.02 1.27 18.08
C ILE A 109 7.21 2.53 17.24
N LYS A 110 7.61 2.33 15.98
CA LYS A 110 7.87 3.42 15.05
C LYS A 110 7.07 3.22 13.78
N VAL A 111 6.49 4.30 13.28
CA VAL A 111 5.84 4.35 11.97
C VAL A 111 6.55 5.42 11.15
N GLY A 112 6.95 5.07 9.93
CA GLY A 112 7.63 5.99 9.01
C GLY A 112 7.18 5.80 7.57
N SER A 113 7.40 6.84 6.75
CA SER A 113 7.18 6.79 5.30
C SER A 113 8.30 6.02 4.61
N LEU A 114 7.92 5.13 3.68
CA LEU A 114 8.88 4.45 2.81
C LEU A 114 9.54 5.43 1.83
N ALA A 115 8.85 6.49 1.41
CA ALA A 115 9.44 7.57 0.62
C ALA A 115 10.49 8.39 1.40
N SER A 116 10.26 8.63 2.70
CA SER A 116 11.29 9.23 3.57
C SER A 116 12.49 8.30 3.73
N LEU A 117 12.26 7.01 4.01
CA LEU A 117 13.32 6.02 4.15
C LEU A 117 14.17 5.93 2.87
N ARG A 118 13.51 5.89 1.72
CA ARG A 118 14.15 5.88 0.40
C ARG A 118 15.12 7.05 0.19
N LYS A 119 14.77 8.24 0.68
CA LYS A 119 15.63 9.43 0.56
C LYS A 119 16.80 9.41 1.55
N SER A 120 16.60 8.85 2.74
CA SER A 120 17.64 8.81 3.77
C SER A 120 18.59 7.62 3.64
N ASP A 121 18.08 6.49 3.14
CA ASP A 121 18.81 5.22 2.99
C ASP A 121 18.26 4.40 1.80
N PRO A 122 18.70 4.73 0.57
CA PRO A 122 18.27 4.04 -0.65
C PRO A 122 18.60 2.53 -0.65
N ALA A 123 19.68 2.12 0.02
CA ALA A 123 20.06 0.70 0.08
C ALA A 123 19.09 -0.08 0.98
N ALA A 124 18.75 0.46 2.16
CA ALA A 124 17.83 -0.20 3.08
C ALA A 124 16.43 -0.42 2.46
N ILE A 125 15.90 0.53 1.69
CA ILE A 125 14.59 0.34 1.05
C ILE A 125 14.62 -0.77 -0.02
N VAL A 126 15.71 -0.91 -0.76
CA VAL A 126 15.89 -1.99 -1.74
C VAL A 126 15.86 -3.34 -1.04
N ASP A 127 16.66 -3.50 0.03
CA ASP A 127 16.73 -4.74 0.79
C ASP A 127 15.38 -5.09 1.43
N ILE A 128 14.72 -4.10 2.05
CA ILE A 128 13.42 -4.27 2.69
C ILE A 128 12.35 -4.71 1.68
N LEU A 129 12.30 -4.10 0.50
CA LEU A 129 11.33 -4.47 -0.54
C LEU A 129 11.65 -5.83 -1.17
N ALA A 130 12.94 -6.16 -1.35
CA ALA A 130 13.36 -7.45 -1.88
C ALA A 130 12.98 -8.60 -0.95
N SER A 131 13.15 -8.42 0.36
CA SER A 131 12.77 -9.43 1.35
C SER A 131 11.25 -9.53 1.55
N SER A 132 10.57 -8.39 1.65
CA SER A 132 9.12 -8.33 1.93
C SER A 132 8.27 -8.71 0.73
N PHE A 133 8.74 -8.39 -0.48
CA PHE A 133 8.04 -8.62 -1.74
C PHE A 133 9.03 -9.15 -2.79
N PRO A 134 9.43 -10.43 -2.70
CA PRO A 134 10.27 -11.06 -3.72
C PRO A 134 9.65 -10.89 -5.10
N GLU A 135 10.46 -10.62 -6.12
CA GLU A 135 9.94 -10.39 -7.47
C GLU A 135 9.23 -11.65 -7.99
N GLN A 136 7.99 -11.47 -8.43
CA GLN A 136 7.13 -12.54 -8.94
C GLN A 136 6.35 -12.04 -10.14
N ASP A 137 5.90 -12.96 -10.99
CA ASP A 137 5.04 -12.68 -12.14
C ASP A 137 3.56 -12.47 -11.73
N HIS A 138 3.32 -11.91 -10.54
CA HIS A 138 1.97 -11.55 -10.12
C HIS A 138 1.62 -10.13 -10.62
N PRO A 139 0.52 -9.96 -11.37
CA PRO A 139 0.23 -8.72 -12.10
C PRO A 139 -0.04 -7.53 -11.18
N PHE A 140 -0.75 -7.74 -10.06
CA PHE A 140 -0.99 -6.68 -9.09
C PHE A 140 0.26 -6.29 -8.31
N GLN A 141 1.19 -7.23 -8.09
CA GLN A 141 2.47 -6.91 -7.44
C GLN A 141 3.37 -6.12 -8.38
N SER A 142 3.42 -6.52 -9.65
CA SER A 142 4.13 -5.79 -10.70
C SER A 142 3.57 -4.37 -10.86
N LEU A 143 2.25 -4.21 -10.82
CA LEU A 143 1.62 -2.89 -10.88
C LEU A 143 1.93 -2.05 -9.63
N SER A 144 1.83 -2.65 -8.43
CA SER A 144 2.21 -1.98 -7.19
C SER A 144 3.67 -1.52 -7.21
N ASP A 145 4.60 -2.34 -7.69
CA ASP A 145 6.01 -1.98 -7.81
C ASP A 145 6.25 -0.89 -8.86
N ALA A 146 5.62 -0.99 -10.03
CA ALA A 146 5.76 0.01 -11.10
C ALA A 146 5.23 1.40 -10.70
N MET A 147 4.15 1.44 -9.90
CA MET A 147 3.52 2.66 -9.41
C MET A 147 3.92 3.04 -7.97
N PHE A 148 4.94 2.37 -7.40
CA PHE A 148 5.33 2.56 -6.01
C PHE A 148 5.95 3.94 -5.76
N ASP A 149 5.21 4.82 -5.10
CA ASP A 149 5.68 6.15 -4.68
C ASP A 149 6.01 6.19 -3.18
N ASP A 150 5.07 5.76 -2.34
CA ASP A 150 5.20 5.79 -0.88
C ASP A 150 4.42 4.62 -0.24
N GLY A 151 4.46 4.55 1.08
CA GLY A 151 3.81 3.56 1.91
C GLY A 151 4.25 3.75 3.35
N ILE A 152 4.11 2.71 4.18
CA ILE A 152 4.61 2.77 5.56
C ILE A 152 5.51 1.59 5.92
N LEU A 153 6.45 1.88 6.81
CA LEU A 153 7.18 0.92 7.60
C LEU A 153 6.72 1.07 9.06
N LEU A 154 6.24 -0.03 9.64
CA LEU A 154 5.88 -0.14 11.05
C LEU A 154 6.84 -1.11 11.73
N ASP A 155 7.73 -0.57 12.54
CA ASP A 155 8.72 -1.32 13.31
C ASP A 155 8.26 -1.48 14.76
N VAL A 156 8.22 -2.72 15.25
CA VAL A 156 7.88 -3.10 16.62
C VAL A 156 9.09 -3.80 17.23
N CYS A 157 9.93 -3.05 17.93
CA CYS A 157 11.13 -3.60 18.59
C CYS A 157 10.87 -4.07 20.03
N GLY A 158 9.61 -3.97 20.50
CA GLY A 158 9.23 -4.21 21.89
C GLY A 158 9.31 -2.91 22.71
N ASN A 159 8.36 -2.74 23.63
CA ASN A 159 8.19 -1.52 24.42
C ASN A 159 8.52 -1.73 25.92
N GLY A 160 9.09 -2.89 26.28
CA GLY A 160 9.33 -3.28 27.68
C GLY A 160 8.07 -3.60 28.48
N SER A 161 6.90 -3.67 27.83
CA SER A 161 5.60 -4.01 28.39
C SER A 161 5.01 -5.22 27.66
N ASP A 162 4.24 -6.05 28.38
CA ASP A 162 3.46 -7.14 27.78
C ASP A 162 2.15 -6.63 27.13
N GLU A 163 1.88 -5.32 27.21
CA GLU A 163 0.69 -4.71 26.63
C GLU A 163 0.71 -4.68 25.10
N VAL A 164 -0.41 -5.11 24.51
CA VAL A 164 -0.63 -5.06 23.06
C VAL A 164 -0.89 -3.61 22.66
N THR A 165 0.02 -3.05 21.85
CA THR A 165 -0.23 -1.73 21.27
C THR A 165 -1.18 -1.85 20.09
N THR A 166 -2.22 -1.01 20.09
CA THR A 166 -3.22 -0.98 19.01
C THR A 166 -3.02 0.26 18.15
N VAL A 167 -2.73 0.04 16.87
CA VAL A 167 -2.60 1.10 15.86
C VAL A 167 -3.84 1.09 14.98
N HIS A 168 -4.51 2.23 14.87
CA HIS A 168 -5.55 2.45 13.86
C HIS A 168 -4.89 2.97 12.58
N LEU A 169 -5.06 2.24 11.48
CA LEU A 169 -4.60 2.64 10.16
C LEU A 169 -5.80 2.96 9.29
N LEU A 170 -5.92 4.24 8.92
CA LEU A 170 -6.97 4.72 8.04
C LEU A 170 -6.43 4.83 6.61
N HIS A 171 -6.93 3.97 5.73
CA HIS A 171 -6.84 4.16 4.28
C HIS A 171 -7.99 5.04 3.81
N ALA A 172 -7.65 6.24 3.33
CA ALA A 172 -8.54 7.16 2.68
C ALA A 172 -8.26 7.16 1.16
N PHE A 173 -9.20 6.65 0.39
CA PHE A 173 -9.13 6.66 -1.08
C PHE A 173 -10.07 7.72 -1.64
N ASP A 174 -9.52 8.74 -2.29
CA ASP A 174 -10.30 9.85 -2.86
C ASP A 174 -10.11 9.90 -4.38
N GLY A 175 -11.16 9.52 -5.09
CA GLY A 175 -11.33 9.62 -6.54
C GLY A 175 -12.53 10.50 -6.91
N SER A 176 -12.99 11.36 -5.99
CA SER A 176 -14.12 12.26 -6.20
C SER A 176 -13.84 13.30 -7.29
N GLY A 177 -12.59 13.77 -7.37
CA GLY A 177 -12.15 14.72 -8.40
C GLY A 177 -11.93 14.09 -9.78
N ARG A 178 -11.46 12.83 -9.82
CA ARG A 178 -11.35 12.02 -11.04
C ARG A 178 -11.19 10.54 -10.69
N PRO A 179 -11.69 9.61 -11.53
CA PRO A 179 -11.41 8.19 -11.35
C PRO A 179 -9.92 7.89 -11.45
N GLY A 180 -9.44 6.92 -10.67
CA GLY A 180 -8.03 6.54 -10.71
C GLY A 180 -7.69 5.37 -9.80
N SER A 181 -6.41 5.04 -9.74
CA SER A 181 -5.86 4.00 -8.87
C SER A 181 -5.01 4.56 -7.75
N ALA A 182 -4.98 3.83 -6.64
CA ALA A 182 -4.12 4.09 -5.50
C ALA A 182 -3.41 2.79 -5.12
N HIS A 183 -2.09 2.87 -4.93
CA HIS A 183 -1.26 1.71 -4.62
C HIS A 183 -0.59 1.94 -3.28
N PHE A 184 -0.92 1.13 -2.29
CA PHE A 184 -0.34 1.22 -0.95
C PHE A 184 0.58 0.03 -0.68
N THR A 185 1.76 0.31 -0.15
CA THR A 185 2.69 -0.70 0.37
C THR A 185 2.88 -0.50 1.87
N GLY A 186 2.48 -1.48 2.66
CA GLY A 186 2.75 -1.53 4.09
C GLY A 186 3.76 -2.62 4.42
N ILE A 187 4.68 -2.35 5.34
CA ILE A 187 5.63 -3.33 5.86
C ILE A 187 5.57 -3.28 7.38
N ILE A 188 5.39 -4.45 8.00
CA ILE A 188 5.40 -4.60 9.46
C ILE A 188 6.58 -5.49 9.83
N ARG A 189 7.49 -4.97 10.67
CA ARG A 189 8.59 -5.75 11.25
C ARG A 189 8.38 -5.85 12.75
N CYS A 190 8.31 -7.06 13.26
CA CYS A 190 8.11 -7.34 14.68
C CYS A 190 9.30 -8.12 15.22
N ALA A 191 9.95 -7.60 16.26
CA ALA A 191 10.98 -8.33 16.98
C ALA A 191 10.38 -9.52 17.74
N GLU A 192 11.24 -10.44 18.18
CA GLU A 192 10.87 -11.62 18.96
C GLU A 192 9.94 -11.29 20.13
N GLY A 193 8.87 -12.08 20.29
CA GLY A 193 7.92 -11.99 21.40
C GLY A 193 7.01 -10.75 21.39
N THR A 194 7.13 -9.85 20.41
CA THR A 194 6.35 -8.62 20.38
C THR A 194 4.91 -8.83 19.93
N ARG A 195 4.01 -7.91 20.31
CA ARG A 195 2.58 -7.98 19.99
C ARG A 195 2.07 -6.64 19.44
N LEU A 196 1.43 -6.69 18.28
CA LEU A 196 0.80 -5.55 17.64
C LEU A 196 -0.64 -5.89 17.28
N ARG A 197 -1.55 -4.95 17.53
CA ARG A 197 -2.88 -4.96 16.93
C ARG A 197 -2.97 -3.84 15.90
N LEU A 198 -3.43 -4.16 14.70
CA LEU A 198 -3.68 -3.21 13.62
C LEU A 198 -5.17 -3.21 13.29
N ILE A 199 -5.85 -2.09 13.54
CA ILE A 199 -7.20 -1.85 13.05
C ILE A 199 -7.08 -1.09 11.74
N GLU A 200 -7.22 -1.80 10.62
CA GLU A 200 -7.13 -1.24 9.28
C GLU A 200 -8.53 -0.87 8.79
N GLU A 201 -8.83 0.42 8.76
CA GLU A 201 -10.09 0.96 8.25
C GLU A 201 -9.91 1.49 6.83
N ILE A 202 -10.82 1.11 5.94
CA ILE A 202 -10.82 1.52 4.54
C ILE A 202 -12.06 2.37 4.28
N ARG A 203 -11.81 3.60 3.82
CA ARG A 203 -12.82 4.54 3.33
C ARG A 203 -12.49 4.92 1.89
N SER A 204 -13.52 5.11 1.10
CA SER A 204 -13.37 5.65 -0.24
C SER A 204 -14.49 6.61 -0.60
N GLU A 205 -14.18 7.58 -1.43
CA GLU A 205 -15.12 8.50 -2.06
C GLU A 205 -14.80 8.60 -3.56
N GLY A 206 -15.84 8.58 -4.40
CA GLY A 206 -15.68 8.53 -5.86
C GLY A 206 -15.22 7.17 -6.39
N GLU A 207 -14.73 7.16 -7.63
CA GLU A 207 -14.29 5.93 -8.30
C GLU A 207 -12.80 5.69 -8.08
N VAL A 208 -12.45 4.79 -7.16
CA VAL A 208 -11.06 4.43 -6.90
C VAL A 208 -10.85 2.93 -7.03
N LEU A 209 -9.80 2.55 -7.73
CA LEU A 209 -9.23 1.22 -7.63
C LEU A 209 -8.05 1.25 -6.68
N ALA A 210 -8.22 0.69 -5.49
CA ALA A 210 -7.14 0.59 -4.53
C ALA A 210 -6.51 -0.80 -4.57
N ASN A 211 -5.19 -0.83 -4.49
CA ASN A 211 -4.38 -2.03 -4.38
C ASN A 211 -3.51 -1.92 -3.12
N ILE A 212 -3.87 -2.66 -2.08
CA ILE A 212 -3.21 -2.68 -0.78
C ILE A 212 -2.37 -3.96 -0.66
N ARG A 213 -1.06 -3.81 -0.47
CA ARG A 213 -0.17 -4.94 -0.17
C ARG A 213 0.56 -4.77 1.16
N TRP A 214 0.78 -5.89 1.84
CA TRP A 214 1.47 -5.96 3.12
C TRP A 214 2.61 -6.98 3.07
N GLY A 215 3.78 -6.56 3.56
CA GLY A 215 4.90 -7.43 3.89
C GLY A 215 4.98 -7.59 5.41
N LEU A 216 5.17 -8.81 5.88
CA LEU A 216 5.26 -9.12 7.31
C LEU A 216 6.60 -9.82 7.57
N ASP A 217 7.40 -9.26 8.47
CA ASP A 217 8.61 -9.85 9.01
C ASP A 217 8.41 -10.04 10.52
N LEU A 218 8.17 -11.28 10.95
CA LEU A 218 7.79 -11.61 12.31
C LEU A 218 8.90 -12.44 12.96
N GLY A 219 9.51 -11.90 14.01
CA GLY A 219 10.41 -12.63 14.89
C GLY A 219 9.70 -13.78 15.60
N GLU A 220 10.48 -14.67 16.20
CA GLU A 220 9.95 -15.84 16.90
C GLU A 220 8.93 -15.40 17.98
N ASN A 221 7.80 -16.10 18.09
CA ASN A 221 6.71 -15.78 19.02
C ASN A 221 6.11 -14.36 18.90
N ALA A 222 6.43 -13.59 17.85
CA ALA A 222 5.79 -12.33 17.57
C ALA A 222 4.36 -12.55 17.04
N THR A 223 3.45 -11.63 17.36
CA THR A 223 2.03 -11.71 16.93
C THR A 223 1.54 -10.39 16.36
N VAL A 224 0.85 -10.46 15.23
CA VAL A 224 0.12 -9.35 14.64
C VAL A 224 -1.35 -9.74 14.50
N ASP A 225 -2.22 -9.03 15.20
CA ASP A 225 -3.68 -9.14 15.09
C ASP A 225 -4.19 -8.03 14.18
N ARG A 226 -4.62 -8.37 12.95
CA ARG A 226 -5.09 -7.39 11.96
C ARG A 226 -6.59 -7.51 11.74
N ILE A 227 -7.31 -6.45 12.06
CA ILE A 227 -8.75 -6.31 11.87
C ILE A 227 -8.98 -5.36 10.69
N ARG A 228 -9.51 -5.87 9.58
CA ARG A 228 -9.83 -5.07 8.39
C ARG A 228 -11.31 -4.66 8.38
N VAL A 229 -11.59 -3.36 8.33
CA VAL A 229 -12.93 -2.78 8.30
C VAL A 229 -13.11 -2.04 6.98
N ILE A 230 -13.91 -2.59 6.08
CA ILE A 230 -14.24 -1.96 4.79
C ILE A 230 -15.58 -1.24 4.96
N ARG A 231 -15.58 0.10 4.85
CA ARG A 231 -16.82 0.90 4.93
C ARG A 231 -17.62 0.80 3.62
N PRO A 232 -18.94 1.04 3.65
CA PRO A 232 -19.76 1.11 2.44
C PRO A 232 -19.19 2.11 1.42
N GLY A 233 -19.31 1.80 0.13
CA GLY A 233 -18.79 2.63 -0.97
C GLY A 233 -17.41 2.18 -1.48
N CYS A 234 -16.71 1.29 -0.77
CA CYS A 234 -15.40 0.77 -1.14
C CYS A 234 -15.45 -0.45 -2.09
N ASP A 235 -16.24 -0.37 -3.18
CA ASP A 235 -16.58 -1.51 -4.03
C ASP A 235 -15.42 -2.03 -4.92
N ALA A 236 -14.30 -1.30 -4.99
CA ALA A 236 -13.14 -1.63 -5.83
C ALA A 236 -11.79 -1.50 -5.08
N VAL A 237 -11.81 -1.78 -3.77
CA VAL A 237 -10.59 -1.84 -2.95
C VAL A 237 -10.17 -3.30 -2.76
N PHE A 238 -8.98 -3.65 -3.22
CA PHE A 238 -8.39 -4.98 -3.13
C PHE A 238 -7.25 -4.96 -2.11
#